data_AF-A0A822J4I2-F1
#
_entry.id   AF-A0A822J4I2-F1
#
_cell.length_a   1.000
_cell.length_b   1.000
_cell.length_c   1.000
_cell.angle_alpha   90.00
_cell.angle_beta   90.00
_cell.angle_gamma   90.00
#
_symmetry.space_group_name_H-M   'P 1'
#
loop_
_entity.id
_entity.type
_entity.pdbx_description
1 polymer ?
#
loop_
_entity_poly.entity_id
_entity_poly.type
_entity_poly.pdbx_seq_one_letter_code
_entity_poly.pdbx_strand_id
1 'polypeptide(L)' 'MPKIIGTTKLTSDGKITLISDVRKKLNASGGDVIVFEEREKGNIVVRRG' A
#
# COMPACT_ATOMS: atom_id res chain seq x y z
N MET A 1 -7.17 -14.67 -10.21
CA MET A 1 -6.11 -14.84 -9.19
C MET A 1 -5.52 -13.47 -8.85
N PRO A 2 -5.32 -13.11 -7.57
CA PRO A 2 -4.70 -11.85 -7.21
C PRO A 2 -3.24 -11.82 -7.68
N LYS A 3 -2.82 -10.72 -8.32
CA LYS A 3 -1.44 -10.51 -8.75
C LYS A 3 -0.66 -9.84 -7.62
N ILE A 4 0.37 -10.51 -7.12
CA ILE A 4 1.31 -9.90 -6.16
C ILE A 4 2.18 -8.90 -6.93
N ILE A 5 2.06 -7.62 -6.57
CA ILE A 5 2.83 -6.52 -7.18
C ILE A 5 4.16 -6.31 -6.43
N GLY A 6 4.24 -6.76 -5.18
CA GLY A 6 5.47 -6.88 -4.42
C GLY A 6 5.17 -7.13 -2.94
N THR A 7 6.23 -7.24 -2.15
CA THR A 7 6.16 -7.50 -0.71
C THR A 7 7.11 -6.56 0.02
N THR A 8 6.77 -6.21 1.25
CA THR A 8 7.60 -5.40 2.14
C THR A 8 7.48 -5.93 3.56
N LYS A 9 8.48 -5.68 4.38
CA LYS A 9 8.45 -6.05 5.81
C LYS A 9 7.89 -4.89 6.62
N LEU A 10 7.12 -5.22 7.65
CA LEU A 10 6.74 -4.27 8.69
C LEU A 10 7.99 -3.91 9.50
N THR A 11 8.26 -2.62 9.63
CA THR A 11 9.35 -2.12 10.48
C THR A 11 8.94 -2.19 11.96
N SER A 12 9.92 -2.09 12.87
CA SER A 12 9.68 -2.14 14.31
C SER A 12 8.77 -1.02 14.83
N ASP A 13 8.71 0.11 14.13
CA ASP A 13 7.83 1.23 14.43
C ASP A 13 6.47 1.15 13.72
N GLY A 14 6.12 -0.01 13.16
CA GLY A 14 4.80 -0.28 12.60
C GLY A 14 4.56 0.32 11.22
N LYS A 15 5.62 0.68 10.47
CA LYS A 15 5.50 1.26 9.13
C LYS A 15 5.79 0.23 8.05
N ILE A 16 5.23 0.46 6.87
CA ILE A 16 5.57 -0.28 5.66
C ILE A 16 6.09 0.68 4.60
N THR A 17 7.13 0.25 3.88
CA THR A 17 7.63 1.00 2.73
C THR A 17 6.72 0.80 1.52
N LEU A 18 6.25 1.89 0.93
CA LEU A 18 5.58 1.85 -0.37
C LEU A 18 6.62 1.68 -1.48
N ILE A 19 6.87 0.43 -1.87
CA ILE A 19 7.87 0.08 -2.89
C ILE A 19 7.59 0.78 -4.23
N SER A 20 8.65 1.03 -5.01
CA SER A 20 8.60 1.81 -6.25
C SER A 20 7.48 1.39 -7.21
N ASP A 21 7.24 0.09 -7.37
CA ASP A 21 6.21 -0.43 -8.29
C ASP A 21 4.80 -0.12 -7.82
N VAL A 22 4.54 -0.22 -6.51
CA VAL A 22 3.24 0.12 -5.91
C VAL A 22 3.06 1.63 -5.94
N ARG A 23 4.10 2.42 -5.59
CA ARG A 23 4.06 3.89 -5.65
C ARG A 23 3.73 4.40 -7.06
N LYS A 24 4.37 3.85 -8.09
CA LYS A 24 4.11 4.21 -9.50
C LYS A 24 2.67 3.88 -9.90
N LYS A 25 2.15 2.72 -9.48
CA LYS A 25 0.76 2.33 -9.77
C LYS A 25 -0.27 3.20 -9.06
N LEU A 26 0.02 3.65 -7.84
CA LEU A 26 -0.83 4.59 -7.10
C LEU A 26 -0.66 6.04 -7.56
N ASN A 27 0.33 6.32 -8.43
CA ASN A 27 0.74 7.67 -8.80
C ASN A 27 0.91 8.58 -7.56
N ALA A 28 1.60 8.06 -6.54
CA ALA A 28 1.76 8.73 -5.25
C ALA A 28 3.15 9.39 -5.12
N SER A 29 3.18 10.54 -4.46
CA SER A 29 4.37 11.36 -4.19
C SER A 29 4.51 11.61 -2.68
N GLY A 30 5.67 12.15 -2.27
CA GLY A 30 5.88 12.54 -0.88
C GLY A 30 4.86 13.61 -0.48
N GLY A 31 4.17 13.39 0.64
CA GLY A 31 3.12 14.27 1.15
C GLY A 31 1.69 13.90 0.72
N ASP A 32 1.51 12.98 -0.23
CA ASP A 32 0.17 12.48 -0.56
C ASP A 32 -0.43 11.67 0.59
N VAL A 33 -1.74 11.81 0.79
CA VAL A 33 -2.48 10.98 1.74
C VAL A 33 -2.71 9.60 1.14
N ILE A 34 -2.42 8.55 1.91
CA ILE A 34 -2.69 7.17 1.55
C ILE A 34 -3.79 6.64 2.45
N VAL A 35 -4.88 6.16 1.85
CA VAL A 35 -6.03 5.62 2.56
C VAL A 35 -5.95 4.10 2.58
N PHE A 36 -6.17 3.53 3.76
CA PHE A 36 -6.32 2.10 3.99
C PHE A 36 -7.80 1.79 4.21
N GLU A 37 -8.39 0.99 3.33
CA GLU A 37 -9.79 0.59 3.40
C GLU A 37 -9.88 -0.92 3.65
N GLU A 38 -10.68 -1.32 4.63
CA GLU A 38 -11.06 -2.72 4.78
C GLU A 38 -12.14 -3.07 3.75
N ARG A 39 -11.91 -4.17 3.00
CA ARG A 39 -12.87 -4.74 2.07
C ARG A 39 -13.23 -6.15 2.48
N GLU A 40 -13.95 -6.86 1.61
CA GLU A 40 -14.45 -8.20 1.86
C GLU A 40 -13.36 -9.13 2.43
N LYS A 41 -13.75 -9.90 3.45
CA LYS A 41 -12.93 -10.93 4.10
C LYS A 41 -11.67 -10.38 4.78
N GLY A 42 -11.70 -9.13 5.26
CA GLY A 42 -10.60 -8.53 6.02
C GLY A 42 -9.39 -8.11 5.17
N ASN A 43 -9.56 -8.04 3.84
CA ASN A 43 -8.49 -7.57 2.97
C ASN A 43 -8.35 -6.05 3.10
N ILE A 44 -7.14 -5.57 3.37
CA ILE A 44 -6.83 -4.13 3.37
C ILE A 44 -6.43 -3.71 1.96
N VAL A 45 -7.15 -2.74 1.41
CA VAL A 45 -6.85 -2.09 0.14
C VAL A 45 -6.21 -0.73 0.40
N VAL A 46 -5.15 -0.45 -0.33
CA VAL A 46 -4.45 0.83 -0.28
C VAL A 46 -4.81 1.64 -1.51
N ARG A 47 -5.22 2.90 -1.33
CA ARG A 47 -5.44 3.85 -2.42
C ARG A 47 -4.87 5.23 -2.10
N ARG A 48 -4.66 6.03 -3.14
CA ARG A 48 -4.40 7.45 -2.98
C ARG A 48 -5.69 8.16 -2.52
N GLY A 49 -5.56 9.02 -1.52
CA GLY A 49 -6.63 9.85 -0.95
C GLY A 49 -6.95 11.06 -1.81
#